data_AF-E8UYI4-F1
#
_entry.id   AF-E8UYI4-F1
#
_cell.length_a   1.000
_cell.length_b   1.000
_cell.length_c   1.000
_cell.angle_alpha   90.00
_cell.angle_beta   90.00
_cell.angle_gamma   90.00
#
_symmetry.space_group_name_H-M   'P 1'
#
loop_
_entity.id
_entity.type
_entity.pdbx_description
1 polymer ?
#
loop_
_entity_poly.entity_id
_entity_poly.type
_entity_poly.pdbx_seq_one_letter_code
_entity_poly.pdbx_strand_id
1 'polypeptide(L)' 'MGDSKVSTGELIHVHVCIHCGSIFRREAFEGRALTSGLFTCPKCGDEGPLNVEIRNTDELSA' A
#
# COMPACT_ATOMS: atom_id res chain seq x y z
N MET A 1 -11.97 26.33 0.93
CA MET A 1 -11.96 24.91 0.52
C MET A 1 -10.72 24.71 -0.33
N GLY A 2 -9.75 23.92 0.13
CA GLY A 2 -8.49 23.71 -0.59
C GLY A 2 -8.59 22.45 -1.45
N ASP A 3 -8.48 22.60 -2.76
CA ASP A 3 -8.30 21.50 -3.71
C ASP A 3 -6.94 20.84 -3.46
N SER A 4 -6.96 19.64 -2.89
CA SER A 4 -5.79 18.77 -2.85
C SER A 4 -5.49 18.30 -4.28
N LYS A 5 -4.51 18.95 -4.92
CA LYS A 5 -3.86 18.43 -6.14
C LYS A 5 -3.30 17.04 -5.81
N VAL A 6 -4.00 15.98 -6.23
CA VAL A 6 -3.40 14.66 -6.34
C VAL A 6 -2.36 14.78 -7.45
N SER A 7 -1.08 14.71 -7.10
CA SER A 7 -0.01 14.71 -8.09
C SER A 7 -0.19 13.51 -9.01
N THR A 8 -0.41 13.78 -10.30
CA THR A 8 -0.58 12.81 -11.39
C THR A 8 0.74 12.10 -11.72
N GLY A 9 1.24 11.34 -10.76
CA GLY A 9 2.43 10.47 -10.85
C GLY A 9 2.77 9.75 -9.53
N GLU A 10 1.82 9.68 -8.59
CA GLU A 10 2.04 9.06 -7.29
C GLU A 10 1.90 7.54 -7.43
N LEU A 11 3.02 6.82 -7.40
CA LEU A 11 3.06 5.36 -7.23
C LEU A 11 2.38 5.00 -5.91
N ILE A 12 1.30 4.21 -5.96
CA ILE A 12 0.59 3.79 -4.75
C ILE A 12 0.99 2.35 -4.42
N HIS A 13 1.61 2.16 -3.25
CA HIS A 13 1.87 0.84 -2.71
C HIS A 13 0.87 0.51 -1.59
N VAL A 14 0.16 -0.60 -1.72
CA VAL A 14 -0.77 -1.08 -0.70
C VAL A 14 -0.47 -2.51 -0.28
N HIS A 15 -0.78 -2.82 0.97
CA HIS A 15 -0.86 -4.15 1.53
C HIS A 15 -2.32 -4.58 1.62
N VAL A 16 -2.65 -5.71 1.01
CA VAL A 16 -4.00 -6.30 1.05
C VAL A 16 -3.97 -7.58 1.87
N CYS A 17 -4.69 -7.63 2.98
CA CYS A 17 -4.78 -8.84 3.78
C CYS A 17 -5.65 -9.89 3.07
N ILE A 18 -5.11 -11.08 2.81
CA ILE A 18 -5.84 -12.18 2.17
C ILE A 18 -6.90 -12.82 3.08
N HIS A 19 -6.79 -12.63 4.40
CA HIS A 19 -7.70 -13.23 5.39
C HIS A 19 -8.95 -12.37 5.62
N CYS A 20 -8.79 -11.04 5.73
CA CYS A 20 -9.90 -10.13 6.05
C CYS A 20 -10.19 -9.08 4.97
N GLY A 21 -9.47 -9.10 3.84
CA GLY A 21 -9.67 -8.22 2.69
C GLY A 21 -9.33 -6.74 2.93
N SER A 22 -8.75 -6.40 4.07
CA SER A 22 -8.48 -5.01 4.42
C SER A 22 -7.23 -4.49 3.73
N ILE A 23 -7.30 -3.24 3.29
CA ILE A 23 -6.29 -2.58 2.46
C ILE A 23 -5.65 -1.47 3.27
N PHE A 24 -4.33 -1.41 3.25
CA PHE A 24 -3.58 -0.39 3.95
C PHE A 24 -2.45 0.15 3.07
N ARG A 25 -2.20 1.47 3.11
CA ARG A 25 -1.05 2.07 2.43
C ARG A 25 0.24 1.56 3.07
N ARG A 26 1.20 1.14 2.26
CA ARG A 26 2.48 0.63 2.75
C ARG A 26 3.24 1.69 3.54
N GLU A 27 3.17 2.93 3.10
CA GLU A 27 3.83 4.09 3.72
C GLU A 27 3.27 4.40 5.11
N ALA A 28 2.04 3.99 5.41
CA ALA A 28 1.44 4.17 6.74
C ALA A 28 2.07 3.27 7.82
N PHE A 29 2.96 2.33 7.46
CA PHE A 29 3.64 1.42 8.38
C PHE A 29 5.14 1.72 8.41
N GLU A 30 5.50 2.90 8.91
CA GLU A 30 6.90 3.25 9.12
C GLU A 30 7.51 2.37 10.24
N GLY A 31 8.63 1.71 9.92
CA GLY A 31 9.65 1.34 10.91
C GLY A 31 9.69 -0.10 11.45
N ARG A 32 8.62 -0.91 11.37
CA ARG A 32 8.66 -2.30 11.91
C ARG A 32 8.56 -3.44 10.91
N ALA A 33 7.76 -3.30 9.86
CA ALA A 33 7.55 -4.38 8.89
C ALA A 33 8.73 -4.54 7.89
N LEU A 34 9.55 -3.50 7.74
CA LEU A 34 10.59 -3.45 6.71
C LEU A 34 11.82 -4.33 7.01
N THR A 35 12.08 -4.69 8.27
CA THR A 35 13.27 -5.46 8.65
C THR A 35 13.03 -6.97 8.71
N SER A 36 11.81 -7.41 9.03
CA SER A 36 11.44 -8.83 9.05
C SER A 36 10.93 -9.36 7.72
N GLY A 37 10.45 -8.48 6.83
CA GLY A 37 9.71 -8.87 5.63
C GLY A 37 8.33 -9.49 5.93
N LEU A 38 7.96 -9.60 7.22
CA LEU A 38 6.68 -10.11 7.69
C LEU A 38 5.78 -8.93 8.05
N PHE A 39 4.62 -8.89 7.41
CA PHE A 39 3.58 -7.91 7.71
C PHE A 39 2.39 -8.61 8.34
N THR A 40 2.07 -8.19 9.56
CA THR A 40 0.88 -8.63 10.28
C THR A 40 -0.26 -7.67 9.99
N CYS A 41 -1.43 -8.19 9.62
CA CYS A 41 -2.62 -7.38 9.41
C CYS A 41 -3.03 -6.69 10.72
N PRO A 42 -3.10 -5.35 10.77
CA PRO A 42 -3.49 -4.64 12.00
C PRO A 42 -4.97 -4.84 12.37
N LYS A 43 -5.78 -5.40 11.45
CA LYS A 43 -7.21 -5.66 11.69
C LYS A 43 -7.49 -7.05 12.24
N CYS A 44 -6.90 -8.11 11.65
CA CYS A 44 -7.17 -9.49 12.06
C CYS A 44 -6.02 -10.17 12.79
N GLY A 45 -4.81 -9.61 12.75
CA GLY A 45 -3.63 -10.19 13.40
C GLY A 45 -2.94 -11.30 12.61
N ASP A 46 -3.47 -11.69 11.44
CA ASP A 46 -2.85 -12.71 10.58
C ASP A 46 -1.74 -12.13 9.70
N GLU A 47 -0.76 -12.96 9.35
CA GLU A 47 0.36 -12.61 8.47
C GLU A 47 0.06 -12.87 6.98
N GLY A 48 0.84 -12.25 6.09
CA GLY A 48 0.84 -12.57 4.65
C GLY A 48 -0.06 -11.67 3.79
N PRO A 49 0.08 -10.34 3.81
CA PRO A 49 -0.61 -9.50 2.85
C PRO A 49 -0.03 -9.69 1.43
N LEU A 50 -0.85 -9.38 0.42
CA LEU A 50 -0.37 -9.13 -0.93
C LEU A 50 0.17 -7.70 -1.02
N ASN A 51 1.38 -7.57 -1.56
CA ASN A 51 1.97 -6.27 -1.88
C ASN A 51 1.55 -5.89 -3.29
N VAL A 52 0.68 -4.89 -3.39
CA VAL A 52 0.15 -4.42 -4.67
C VAL A 52 0.72 -3.04 -4.96
N GLU A 53 1.22 -2.88 -6.18
CA GLU A 53 1.69 -1.61 -6.70
C GLU A 53 0.74 -1.17 -7.82
N ILE A 54 0.24 0.05 -7.72
CA ILE A 54 -0.68 0.64 -8.69
C ILE A 54 0.06 1.78 -9.39
N ARG A 55 0.18 1.69 -10.71
CA ARG A 55 0.83 2.69 -11.57
C ARG A 55 -0.19 3.31 -12.52
N ASN A 56 0.01 4.58 -12.87
CA ASN A 56 -0.71 5.16 -13.98
C ASN A 56 -0.14 4.64 -15.31
N THR A 57 -1.00 4.18 -16.21
CA THR A 57 -0.59 3.61 -17.50
C THR A 57 -0.05 4.65 -18.47
N ASP A 58 -0.48 5.90 -18.33
CA ASP A 58 -0.04 7.01 -19.21
C ASP A 58 1.47 7.30 -19.05
N GLU A 59 2.08 6.87 -17.94
CA GLU A 59 3.50 7.04 -17.62
C GLU A 59 4.38 5.89 -18.13
N LEU A 60 3.79 4.75 -18.55
CA LEU A 60 4.53 3.58 -19.05
C LEU A 60 4.82 3.66 -20.57
N SER A 61 4.20 4.61 -21.27
CA SER A 61 4.28 4.79 -22.73
C SER A 61 5.15 5.98 -23.17
N ALA A 62 5.90 6.60 -22.25
CA ALA A 62 6.80 7.72 -22.52
C ALA A 62 8.25 7.26 -22.74
#